data_AF-A0A7Y6WUA5-F1
#
_entry.id   AF-A0A7Y6WUA5-F1
#
_cell.length_a   1.000
_cell.length_b   1.000
_cell.length_c   1.000
_cell.angle_alpha   90.00
_cell.angle_beta   90.00
_cell.angle_gamma   90.00
#
_symmetry.space_group_name_H-M   'P 1'
#
loop_
_entity.id
_entity.type
_entity.pdbx_description
1 polymer ?
#
loop_
_entity_poly.entity_id
_entity_poly.type
_entity_poly.pdbx_seq_one_letter_code
_entity_poly.pdbx_strand_id
1 'polypeptide(L)'
;MQSDMKGIIQAAVAEAVEKKMGRQLELQERQLELLGRIAHFLGIESGPTPVASASKSLPASKSLSASTRPTSVPVRKWAKTDATAKPTRAGPSPQKSRGRPRTAGRTAPVAAAAPSSSPKPETPASYEVGQEVRYKQGRGTFPATVKAVDEKAKTVTVARVSDGKQVVRPFDKVTPA
;
A
#
# COMPACT_ATOMS: atom_id res chain seq x y z
N MET A 1 60.81 -7.48 -3.82
CA MET A 1 60.07 -6.19 -3.72
C MET A 1 59.07 -5.97 -4.85
N GLN A 2 59.45 -5.95 -6.14
CA GLN A 2 58.46 -5.73 -7.22
C GLN A 2 57.48 -6.90 -7.40
N SER A 3 57.94 -8.13 -7.20
CA SER A 3 57.11 -9.35 -7.27
C SER A 3 56.05 -9.37 -6.17
N ASP A 4 56.38 -8.90 -4.97
CA ASP A 4 55.49 -8.88 -3.80
C ASP A 4 54.32 -7.91 -4.02
N MET A 5 54.58 -6.74 -4.61
CA MET A 5 53.51 -5.79 -4.96
C MET A 5 52.52 -6.35 -5.97
N LYS A 6 52.98 -7.09 -6.99
CA LYS A 6 52.08 -7.71 -7.98
C LYS A 6 51.17 -8.75 -7.33
N GLY A 7 51.70 -9.54 -6.38
CA GLY A 7 50.92 -10.52 -5.62
C GLY A 7 49.81 -9.87 -4.77
N ILE A 8 50.13 -8.77 -4.08
CA ILE A 8 49.15 -8.04 -3.26
C ILE A 8 48.01 -7.48 -4.12
N ILE A 9 48.32 -6.91 -5.29
CA ILE A 9 47.30 -6.39 -6.21
C ILE A 9 46.41 -7.53 -6.73
N GLN A 10 47.00 -8.66 -7.12
CA GLN A 10 46.23 -9.81 -7.59
C GLN A 10 45.31 -10.37 -6.50
N ALA A 11 45.79 -10.46 -5.26
CA ALA A 11 44.98 -10.90 -4.12
C ALA A 11 43.81 -9.95 -3.84
N ALA A 12 44.05 -8.64 -3.86
CA ALA A 12 43.00 -7.65 -3.66
C ALA A 12 41.93 -7.69 -4.79
N VAL A 13 42.37 -7.91 -6.04
CA VAL A 13 41.45 -8.08 -7.17
C VAL A 13 40.63 -9.37 -7.02
N ALA A 14 41.26 -10.48 -6.62
CA ALA A 14 40.56 -11.74 -6.40
C ALA A 14 39.49 -11.61 -5.30
N GLU A 15 39.83 -10.99 -4.17
CA GLU A 15 38.90 -10.76 -3.06
C GLU A 15 37.73 -9.87 -3.48
N ALA A 16 37.98 -8.84 -4.30
CA ALA A 16 36.94 -7.98 -4.83
C ALA A 16 35.99 -8.71 -5.79
N VAL A 17 36.54 -9.58 -6.66
CA VAL A 17 35.74 -10.40 -7.58
C VAL A 17 34.91 -11.42 -6.81
N GLU A 18 35.49 -12.10 -5.82
CA GLU A 18 34.79 -13.05 -4.96
C GLU A 18 33.63 -12.39 -4.22
N LYS A 19 33.86 -11.22 -3.60
CA LYS A 19 32.81 -10.44 -2.95
C LYS A 19 31.70 -10.03 -3.92
N LYS A 20 32.04 -9.64 -5.15
CA LYS A 20 31.05 -9.25 -6.16
C LYS A 20 30.22 -10.45 -6.62
N MET A 21 30.86 -11.59 -6.90
CA MET A 21 30.19 -12.82 -7.30
C MET A 21 29.30 -13.36 -6.18
N GLY A 22 29.76 -13.31 -4.92
CA GLY A 22 28.95 -13.69 -3.75
C GLY A 22 27.68 -12.86 -3.62
N ARG A 23 27.76 -11.53 -3.78
CA ARG A 23 26.58 -10.65 -3.79
C ARG A 23 25.64 -10.94 -4.96
N GLN A 24 26.18 -11.31 -6.12
CA GLN A 24 25.37 -11.66 -7.28
C GLN A 24 24.59 -12.96 -7.04
N LEU A 25 25.22 -13.97 -6.42
CA LEU A 25 24.56 -15.22 -6.06
C LEU A 25 23.45 -14.98 -5.01
N GLU A 26 23.72 -14.18 -3.98
CA GLU A 26 22.71 -13.82 -2.97
C GLU A 26 21.50 -13.11 -3.60
N LEU A 27 21.74 -12.22 -4.58
CA LEU A 27 20.65 -11.58 -5.32
C LEU A 27 19.85 -12.59 -6.14
N GLN A 28 20.50 -13.56 -6.78
CA GLN A 28 19.83 -14.63 -7.52
C GLN A 28 19.00 -15.52 -6.59
N GLU A 29 19.53 -15.87 -5.42
CA GLU A 29 18.79 -16.65 -4.41
C GLU A 29 17.54 -15.91 -3.93
N ARG A 30 17.64 -14.61 -3.64
CA ARG A 30 16.49 -13.78 -3.27
C ARG A 30 15.46 -13.68 -4.40
N GLN A 31 15.89 -13.61 -5.66
CA GLN A 31 14.99 -13.65 -6.81
C GLN A 31 14.23 -14.98 -6.90
N LEU A 32 14.91 -16.10 -6.67
CA LEU A 32 14.29 -17.42 -6.64
C LEU A 32 13.33 -17.58 -5.46
N GLU A 33 13.69 -17.08 -4.28
CA GLU A 33 12.80 -17.08 -3.11
C GLU A 33 11.53 -16.26 -3.37
N LEU A 34 11.67 -15.08 -3.98
CA LEU A 34 10.54 -14.24 -4.38
C LEU A 34 9.65 -14.95 -5.40
N LEU A 35 10.23 -15.59 -6.42
CA LEU A 35 9.50 -16.39 -7.39
C LEU A 35 8.75 -17.55 -6.71
N GLY A 36 9.36 -18.23 -5.74
CA GLY A 36 8.70 -19.26 -4.94
C GLY A 36 7.51 -18.73 -4.15
N ARG A 37 7.64 -17.56 -3.53
CA ARG A 37 6.52 -16.88 -2.81
C ARG A 37 5.39 -16.49 -3.76
N ILE A 38 5.73 -16.00 -4.97
CA ILE A 38 4.76 -15.70 -6.02
C ILE A 38 4.04 -16.98 -6.47
N ALA A 39 4.77 -18.06 -6.73
CA ALA A 39 4.17 -19.35 -7.11
C ALA A 39 3.20 -19.87 -6.03
N HIS A 40 3.60 -19.82 -4.76
CA HIS A 40 2.73 -20.20 -3.64
C HIS A 40 1.49 -19.30 -3.55
N PHE A 41 1.63 -17.98 -3.75
CA PHE A 41 0.48 -17.07 -3.78
C PHE A 41 -0.48 -17.36 -4.94
N LEU A 42 0.04 -17.76 -6.10
CA LEU A 42 -0.75 -18.16 -7.26
C LEU A 42 -1.30 -19.59 -7.14
N GLY A 43 -0.99 -20.33 -6.07
CA GLY A 43 -1.39 -21.73 -5.91
C GLY A 43 -0.77 -22.66 -6.95
N ILE A 44 0.35 -22.25 -7.54
CA ILE A 44 1.17 -23.09 -8.43
C ILE A 44 2.02 -23.92 -7.48
N GLU A 45 1.47 -25.03 -6.99
CA GLU A 45 2.27 -26.02 -6.26
C GLU A 45 3.43 -26.43 -7.16
N SER A 46 4.66 -26.21 -6.69
CA SER A 46 5.86 -26.87 -7.21
C SER A 46 5.81 -28.35 -6.82
N GLY A 47 4.80 -29.05 -7.32
CA GLY A 47 4.72 -30.49 -7.27
C GLY A 47 5.55 -31.10 -8.40
N PRO A 48 6.14 -32.30 -8.22
CA PRO A 48 6.63 -33.06 -9.35
C PRO A 48 5.50 -33.18 -10.37
N THR A 49 5.78 -32.82 -11.62
CA THR A 49 4.84 -32.88 -12.75
C THR A 49 3.85 -34.05 -12.60
N PRO A 50 2.55 -33.81 -12.40
CA PRO A 50 1.59 -34.89 -12.59
C PRO A 50 1.65 -35.25 -14.08
N VAL A 51 2.25 -36.40 -14.36
CA VAL A 51 2.11 -37.08 -15.65
C VAL A 51 0.61 -37.11 -15.94
N ALA A 52 0.23 -36.46 -17.03
CA ALA A 52 -1.13 -36.33 -17.50
C ALA A 52 -1.84 -37.69 -17.47
N SER A 53 -2.75 -37.87 -16.51
CA SER A 53 -3.72 -38.95 -16.53
C SER A 53 -4.72 -38.63 -17.65
N ALA A 54 -4.41 -39.17 -18.82
CA ALA A 54 -5.31 -39.18 -19.96
C ALA A 54 -6.63 -39.88 -19.59
N SER A 55 -7.71 -39.11 -19.51
CA SER A 55 -9.07 -39.64 -19.54
C SER A 55 -9.36 -40.17 -20.95
N LYS A 56 -8.89 -41.39 -21.23
CA LYS A 56 -9.21 -42.13 -22.45
C LYS A 56 -10.63 -42.69 -22.32
N SER A 57 -11.56 -42.06 -23.04
CA SER A 57 -12.91 -42.55 -23.28
C SER A 57 -12.88 -43.97 -23.89
N LEU A 58 -13.77 -44.85 -23.45
CA LEU A 58 -14.31 -45.94 -24.25
C LEU A 58 -15.82 -46.10 -24.01
N PRO A 59 -16.59 -46.62 -25.00
CA PRO A 59 -18.01 -46.33 -25.17
C PRO A 59 -18.95 -47.44 -24.67
N ALA A 60 -20.24 -47.10 -24.73
CA ALA A 60 -21.43 -47.97 -24.80
C ALA A 60 -22.12 -48.36 -23.48
N SER A 61 -23.28 -47.74 -23.24
CA SER A 61 -24.54 -48.48 -23.17
C SER A 61 -25.74 -47.53 -23.33
N LYS A 62 -26.68 -47.99 -24.15
CA LYS A 62 -27.95 -47.36 -24.53
C LYS A 62 -28.87 -47.22 -23.32
N SER A 63 -29.60 -46.11 -23.22
CA SER A 63 -31.07 -46.16 -23.06
C SER A 63 -31.69 -44.80 -23.41
N LEU A 64 -32.85 -44.90 -24.04
CA LEU A 64 -33.62 -43.84 -24.66
C LEU A 64 -34.41 -43.04 -23.61
N SER A 65 -34.47 -41.71 -23.73
CA SER A 65 -35.75 -41.00 -23.66
C SER A 65 -35.61 -39.59 -24.22
N ALA A 66 -36.42 -39.32 -25.23
CA ALA A 66 -36.60 -38.02 -25.84
C ALA A 66 -37.52 -37.15 -24.97
N SER A 67 -37.20 -35.85 -24.84
CA SER A 67 -38.24 -34.82 -24.83
C SER A 67 -37.66 -33.45 -25.14
N THR A 68 -38.26 -32.83 -26.15
CA THR A 68 -38.05 -31.51 -26.71
C THR A 68 -38.34 -30.38 -25.71
N ARG A 69 -37.60 -29.26 -25.80
CA ARG A 69 -38.09 -27.88 -26.14
C ARG A 69 -37.18 -26.78 -25.53
N PRO A 70 -36.80 -25.73 -26.28
CA PRO A 70 -35.97 -24.64 -25.79
C PRO A 70 -36.83 -23.51 -25.19
N THR A 71 -36.44 -22.95 -24.03
CA THR A 71 -37.11 -21.77 -23.47
C THR A 71 -36.13 -20.77 -22.89
N SER A 72 -35.86 -19.74 -23.70
CA SER A 72 -35.93 -18.32 -23.36
C SER A 72 -35.35 -17.90 -22.00
N VAL A 73 -34.12 -17.37 -22.02
CA VAL A 73 -33.58 -16.55 -20.93
C VAL A 73 -34.36 -15.23 -20.90
N PRO A 74 -35.10 -14.89 -19.84
CA PRO A 74 -35.75 -13.60 -19.76
C PRO A 74 -34.69 -12.50 -19.63
N VAL A 75 -34.56 -11.70 -20.70
CA VAL A 75 -33.89 -10.40 -20.72
C VAL A 75 -34.38 -9.59 -19.52
N ARG A 76 -33.46 -9.21 -18.61
CA ARG A 76 -33.75 -8.27 -17.52
C ARG A 76 -34.29 -6.98 -18.14
N LYS A 77 -35.61 -6.81 -18.09
CA LYS A 77 -36.27 -5.53 -18.35
C LYS A 77 -35.72 -4.54 -17.33
N TRP A 78 -35.07 -3.50 -17.83
CA TRP A 78 -34.78 -2.30 -17.06
C TRP A 78 -36.10 -1.68 -16.62
N ALA A 79 -36.40 -1.78 -15.32
CA ALA A 79 -37.50 -1.05 -14.72
C ALA A 79 -37.10 0.43 -14.66
N LYS A 80 -37.66 1.23 -15.58
CA LYS A 80 -37.76 2.67 -15.43
C LYS A 80 -38.76 2.94 -14.31
N THR A 81 -38.30 3.51 -13.20
CA THR A 81 -39.19 4.11 -12.21
C THR A 81 -39.73 5.41 -12.79
N ASP A 82 -40.91 5.33 -13.42
CA ASP A 82 -41.78 6.48 -13.67
C ASP A 82 -42.31 6.98 -12.32
N ALA A 83 -41.79 8.11 -11.84
CA ALA A 83 -42.37 8.86 -10.74
C ALA A 83 -42.90 10.19 -11.30
N THR A 84 -44.19 10.21 -11.65
CA THR A 84 -44.97 11.42 -11.94
C THR A 84 -45.85 11.69 -10.72
N ALA A 85 -45.50 12.62 -9.82
CA ALA A 85 -45.83 14.06 -9.76
C ALA A 85 -47.31 14.31 -9.35
N LYS A 86 -47.76 15.23 -8.45
CA LYS A 86 -47.31 16.49 -7.79
C LYS A 86 -48.25 16.74 -6.56
N PRO A 87 -48.52 17.98 -6.09
CA PRO A 87 -47.70 19.10 -5.62
C PRO A 87 -48.00 19.39 -4.11
N THR A 88 -47.29 20.32 -3.45
CA THR A 88 -47.90 21.36 -2.57
C THR A 88 -46.86 22.05 -1.68
N ARG A 89 -46.96 23.38 -1.69
CA ARG A 89 -46.46 24.38 -0.74
C ARG A 89 -45.06 24.96 -0.96
N ALA A 90 -45.10 26.15 -1.55
CA ALA A 90 -44.07 27.18 -1.46
C ALA A 90 -43.58 27.36 -0.01
N GLY A 91 -42.28 27.15 0.21
CA GLY A 91 -41.56 27.58 1.40
C GLY A 91 -40.77 28.86 1.10
N PRO A 92 -40.57 29.76 2.07
CA PRO A 92 -40.07 31.11 1.84
C PRO A 92 -38.59 31.14 1.41
N SER A 93 -38.27 32.13 0.57
CA SER A 93 -36.98 32.43 -0.06
C SER A 93 -35.77 32.53 0.90
N PRO A 94 -34.53 32.31 0.43
CA PRO A 94 -33.32 32.50 1.24
C PRO A 94 -33.05 34.00 1.47
N GLN A 95 -33.35 34.50 2.67
CA GLN A 95 -32.95 35.84 3.09
C GLN A 95 -31.43 35.89 3.31
N LYS A 96 -30.75 36.60 2.42
CA LYS A 96 -29.39 37.09 2.59
C LYS A 96 -29.32 37.99 3.83
N SER A 97 -28.79 37.50 4.94
CA SER A 97 -28.46 38.35 6.09
C SER A 97 -27.14 39.06 5.83
N ARG A 98 -27.26 40.31 5.34
CA ARG A 98 -26.19 41.30 5.36
C ARG A 98 -25.99 41.77 6.81
N GLY A 99 -24.74 41.65 7.27
CA GLY A 99 -24.08 42.41 8.33
C GLY A 99 -24.90 43.05 9.45
N ARG A 100 -24.61 42.65 10.69
CA ARG A 100 -24.45 43.62 11.78
C ARG A 100 -23.53 43.04 12.88
N PRO A 101 -22.48 43.79 13.31
CA PRO A 101 -21.59 43.36 14.37
C PRO A 101 -22.23 43.65 15.73
N ARG A 102 -21.99 42.80 16.73
CA ARG A 102 -22.27 43.12 18.12
C ARG A 102 -21.12 42.64 19.00
N THR A 103 -20.32 43.62 19.38
CA THR A 103 -19.41 43.64 20.52
C THR A 103 -20.19 43.52 21.84
N ALA A 104 -19.49 42.99 22.86
CA ALA A 104 -19.79 43.00 24.29
C ALA A 104 -20.65 41.84 24.85
N GLY A 105 -19.96 40.93 25.54
CA GLY A 105 -20.55 39.89 26.37
C GLY A 105 -19.44 39.10 27.08
N ARG A 106 -18.96 39.63 28.21
CA ARG A 106 -17.88 39.10 29.03
C ARG A 106 -18.48 38.27 30.17
N THR A 107 -18.39 36.94 30.09
CA THR A 107 -18.51 36.00 31.22
C THR A 107 -17.62 34.78 30.96
N ALA A 108 -16.57 34.61 31.76
CA ALA A 108 -15.70 33.41 31.84
C ALA A 108 -16.43 32.27 32.59
N PRO A 109 -15.95 31.01 32.66
CA PRO A 109 -14.63 30.48 32.29
C PRO A 109 -14.67 29.20 31.41
N VAL A 110 -13.51 28.64 31.10
CA VAL A 110 -13.30 27.33 30.43
C VAL A 110 -13.40 27.35 28.90
N ALA A 111 -12.28 27.66 28.24
CA ALA A 111 -11.90 27.01 26.98
C ALA A 111 -10.46 27.39 26.61
N ALA A 112 -9.60 26.36 26.59
CA ALA A 112 -8.65 26.10 25.52
C ALA A 112 -8.04 27.32 24.81
N ALA A 113 -6.90 27.78 25.30
CA ALA A 113 -5.97 28.58 24.51
C ALA A 113 -4.59 27.91 24.56
N ALA A 114 -4.34 27.16 23.49
CA ALA A 114 -3.06 26.90 22.84
C ALA A 114 -1.83 26.59 23.73
N PRO A 115 -1.11 25.54 23.35
CA PRO A 115 0.22 25.79 22.86
C PRO A 115 0.16 25.75 21.34
N SER A 116 0.34 26.92 20.71
CA SER A 116 0.85 27.00 19.35
C SER A 116 2.34 26.62 19.38
N SER A 117 2.67 25.47 19.95
CA SER A 117 3.93 24.81 19.69
C SER A 117 3.72 24.05 18.40
N SER A 118 3.90 24.75 17.29
CA SER A 118 4.40 24.10 16.10
C SER A 118 5.88 23.88 16.39
N PRO A 119 6.34 22.67 16.80
CA PRO A 119 7.77 22.41 16.75
C PRO A 119 8.11 22.40 15.27
N LYS A 120 8.60 23.54 14.79
CA LYS A 120 9.44 23.57 13.61
C LYS A 120 10.67 22.76 14.02
N PRO A 121 10.95 21.58 13.44
CA PRO A 121 12.15 20.86 13.80
C PRO A 121 13.32 21.68 13.21
N GLU A 122 13.96 22.47 14.07
CA GLU A 122 15.18 23.22 13.74
C GLU A 122 16.44 22.36 13.83
N THR A 123 16.28 21.07 14.09
CA THR A 123 17.31 20.06 13.96
C THR A 123 17.00 19.19 12.74
N PRO A 124 17.98 18.87 11.88
CA PRO A 124 17.80 17.79 10.92
C PRO A 124 17.47 16.55 11.75
N ALA A 125 16.20 16.14 11.72
CA ALA A 125 15.76 14.97 12.46
C ALA A 125 16.49 13.77 11.86
N SER A 126 17.55 13.34 12.54
CA SER A 126 18.21 12.07 12.30
C SER A 126 17.25 11.00 12.77
N TYR A 127 16.63 10.31 11.82
CA TYR A 127 15.75 9.17 12.09
C TYR A 127 16.60 7.90 12.14
N GLU A 128 16.33 7.04 13.10
CA GLU A 128 16.97 5.72 13.20
C GLU A 128 16.04 4.63 12.69
N VAL A 129 16.60 3.58 12.09
CA VAL A 129 15.82 2.40 11.69
C VAL A 129 15.28 1.71 12.94
N GLY A 130 13.98 1.42 12.95
CA GLY A 130 13.27 0.86 14.11
C GLY A 130 12.63 1.91 15.02
N GLN A 131 12.90 3.21 14.81
CA GLN A 131 12.29 4.27 15.59
C GLN A 131 10.78 4.36 15.33
N GLU A 132 9.99 4.54 16.39
CA GLU A 132 8.58 4.89 16.28
C GLU A 132 8.41 6.37 15.96
N VAL A 133 7.62 6.64 14.92
CA VAL A 133 7.36 7.98 14.39
C VAL A 133 5.89 8.13 14.05
N ARG A 134 5.44 9.37 13.92
CA ARG A 134 4.12 9.72 13.40
C ARG A 134 4.30 10.45 12.09
N TYR A 135 3.55 10.08 11.06
CA TYR A 135 3.57 10.82 9.80
C TYR A 135 2.20 11.42 9.47
N LYS A 136 2.21 12.59 8.85
CA LYS A 136 0.98 13.26 8.39
C LYS A 136 0.54 12.73 7.03
N GLN A 137 -0.75 12.42 6.91
CA GLN A 137 -1.40 12.11 5.65
C GLN A 137 -2.79 12.76 5.63
N GLY A 138 -2.99 13.68 4.68
CA GLY A 138 -4.20 14.51 4.63
C GLY A 138 -4.35 15.33 5.92
N ARG A 139 -5.46 15.14 6.62
CA ARG A 139 -5.75 15.77 7.93
C ARG A 139 -5.34 14.92 9.13
N GLY A 140 -4.91 13.67 8.91
CA GLY A 140 -4.59 12.72 9.98
C GLY A 140 -3.09 12.57 10.23
N THR A 141 -2.76 12.06 11.41
CA THR A 141 -1.42 11.59 11.81
C THR A 141 -1.49 10.10 12.09
N PHE A 142 -0.53 9.34 11.55
CA PHE A 142 -0.53 7.89 11.63
C PHE A 142 0.75 7.41 12.32
N PRO A 143 0.66 6.50 13.32
CA PRO A 143 1.83 5.89 13.93
C PRO A 143 2.47 4.91 12.94
N ALA A 144 3.80 4.93 12.90
CA ALA A 144 4.61 4.13 12.00
C ALA A 144 6.00 3.85 12.60
N THR A 145 6.69 2.85 12.06
CA THR A 145 8.06 2.51 12.43
C THR A 145 8.99 2.77 11.25
N VAL A 146 10.13 3.41 11.47
CA VAL A 146 11.12 3.67 10.42
C VAL A 146 11.74 2.36 9.95
N LYS A 147 11.74 2.13 8.63
CA LYS A 147 12.35 0.94 7.99
C LYS A 147 13.62 1.29 7.23
N ALA A 148 13.66 2.44 6.58
CA ALA A 148 14.84 2.92 5.86
C ALA A 148 14.84 4.45 5.83
N VAL A 149 16.04 5.02 5.73
CA VAL A 149 16.26 6.47 5.69
C VAL A 149 17.11 6.79 4.47
N ASP A 150 16.56 7.59 3.56
CA ASP A 150 17.26 8.09 2.39
C ASP A 150 17.71 9.53 2.64
N GLU A 151 18.92 9.68 3.20
CA GLU A 151 19.49 10.99 3.53
C GLU A 151 19.67 11.88 2.30
N LYS A 152 19.99 11.27 1.14
CA LYS A 152 20.15 12.00 -0.13
C LYS A 152 18.85 12.63 -0.62
N ALA A 153 17.74 11.92 -0.45
CA ALA A 153 16.42 12.36 -0.90
C ALA A 153 15.62 13.09 0.21
N LYS A 154 16.15 13.14 1.44
CA LYS A 154 15.46 13.65 2.64
C LYS A 154 14.11 12.98 2.86
N THR A 155 14.05 11.66 2.62
CA THR A 155 12.84 10.84 2.76
C THR A 155 13.06 9.67 3.71
N VAL A 156 12.05 9.34 4.50
CA VAL A 156 11.99 8.15 5.34
C VAL A 156 10.98 7.18 4.75
N THR A 157 11.36 5.92 4.66
CA THR A 157 10.43 4.82 4.45
C THR A 157 9.94 4.33 5.80
N VAL A 158 8.64 4.49 6.07
CA VAL A 158 8.00 4.10 7.33
C VAL A 158 6.99 2.98 7.09
N ALA A 159 6.90 2.03 8.01
CA ALA A 159 5.87 0.99 8.02
C ALA A 159 4.76 1.41 9.00
N ARG A 160 3.53 1.58 8.52
CA ARG A 160 2.41 1.97 9.39
C ARG A 160 2.12 0.84 10.40
N VAL A 161 1.93 1.19 11.68
CA VAL A 161 1.72 0.21 12.76
C VAL A 161 0.42 -0.60 12.56
N SER A 162 -0.61 0.03 11.96
CA SER A 162 -1.93 -0.61 11.82
C SER A 162 -2.00 -1.73 10.78
N ASP A 163 -1.36 -1.54 9.62
CA ASP A 163 -1.49 -2.43 8.46
C ASP A 163 -0.14 -2.90 7.90
N GLY A 164 0.98 -2.51 8.51
CA GLY A 164 2.33 -2.92 8.11
C GLY A 164 2.79 -2.36 6.76
N LYS A 165 1.98 -1.54 6.09
CA LYS A 165 2.27 -1.03 4.76
C LYS A 165 3.42 -0.04 4.80
N GLN A 166 4.35 -0.19 3.86
CA GLN A 166 5.47 0.73 3.69
C GLN A 166 5.04 1.97 2.91
N VAL A 167 5.42 3.14 3.43
CA VAL A 167 5.08 4.43 2.86
C VAL A 167 6.31 5.32 2.92
N VAL A 168 6.68 5.91 1.79
CA VAL A 168 7.77 6.89 1.71
C VAL A 168 7.23 8.28 2.03
N ARG A 169 7.88 8.99 2.94
CA ARG A 169 7.51 10.35 3.35
C ARG A 169 8.74 11.25 3.49
N PRO A 170 8.63 12.53 3.11
CA PRO A 170 9.69 13.50 3.36
C PRO A 170 9.81 13.76 4.87
N PHE A 171 11.02 14.13 5.31
CA PHE A 171 11.33 14.39 6.73
C PHE A 171 10.37 15.41 7.34
N ASP A 172 10.01 16.48 6.61
CA ASP A 172 9.08 17.54 7.06
C ASP A 172 7.66 17.05 7.40
N LYS A 173 7.30 15.84 6.97
CA LYS A 173 5.98 15.23 7.23
C LYS A 173 6.04 14.11 8.26
N VAL A 174 7.21 13.85 8.82
CA VAL A 174 7.45 12.83 9.84
C VAL A 174 7.87 13.53 11.13
N THR A 175 7.19 13.22 12.22
CA THR A 175 7.53 13.71 13.56
C THR A 175 7.88 12.51 14.44
N PRO A 176 8.82 12.65 15.39
CA PRO A 176 9.00 11.66 16.45
C PRO A 176 7.65 11.34 17.13
N ALA A 177 7.46 10.10 17.57
CA ALA A 177 6.21 9.63 18.17
C ALA A 177 5.92 10.21 19.55
#